data_AF-X1G971-F1
#
_entry.id   AF-X1G971-F1
#
_cell.length_a   1.000
_cell.length_b   1.000
_cell.length_c   1.000
_cell.angle_alpha   90.00
_cell.angle_beta   90.00
_cell.angle_gamma   90.00
#
_symmetry.space_group_name_H-M   'P 1'
#
loop_
_entity.id
_entity.type
_entity.pdbx_description
1 polymer ?
#
loop_
_entity_poly.entity_id
_entity_poly.type
_entity_poly.pdbx_seq_one_letter_code
_entity_poly.pdbx_strand_id
1 'polypeptide(L)'
;MIVDTLEQAASSDGAGHTLLPQSEVIQTIRNRPIEPECPVDRDLLKVLEPYFSAAITLTSMDDGTRAYQLSVLAQMDEIIRSAVIRRLKGVRLTVNEDWQK
;
A
#
# COMPACT_ATOMS: atom_id res chain seq x y z
N MET A 1 2.98 -4.53 -15.44
CA MET A 1 1.50 -4.43 -15.40
C MET A 1 1.00 -4.17 -13.99
N ILE A 2 1.15 -5.09 -13.03
CA ILE A 2 0.68 -4.87 -11.64
C ILE A 2 1.43 -3.73 -10.95
N VAL A 3 2.76 -3.70 -11.08
CA VAL A 3 3.59 -2.59 -10.54
C VAL A 3 3.12 -1.24 -11.08
N ASP A 4 2.95 -1.13 -12.40
CA ASP A 4 2.46 0.08 -13.07
C ASP A 4 1.04 0.47 -12.62
N THR A 5 0.14 -0.49 -12.36
CA THR A 5 -1.17 -0.19 -11.75
C THR A 5 -1.01 0.42 -10.35
N LEU A 6 -0.10 -0.11 -9.53
CA LEU A 6 0.16 0.43 -8.19
C LEU A 6 0.87 1.79 -8.23
N GLU A 7 1.78 2.01 -9.19
CA GLU A 7 2.45 3.29 -9.40
C GLU A 7 1.47 4.38 -9.87
N GLN A 8 0.56 4.05 -10.78
CA GLN A 8 -0.50 4.97 -11.20
C GLN A 8 -1.43 5.33 -10.04
N ALA A 9 -1.84 4.35 -9.24
CA ALA A 9 -2.67 4.59 -8.07
C ALA A 9 -1.96 5.43 -6.99
N ALA A 10 -0.65 5.22 -6.81
CA ALA A 10 0.17 6.01 -5.88
C ALA A 10 0.46 7.43 -6.38
N SER A 11 0.38 7.67 -7.69
CA SER A 11 0.62 8.98 -8.29
C SER A 11 -0.45 9.99 -7.87
N SER A 12 -0.10 11.28 -7.92
CA SER A 12 -1.02 12.39 -7.60
C SER A 12 -2.30 12.35 -8.42
N ASP A 13 -2.21 11.84 -9.64
CA ASP A 13 -3.32 11.76 -10.59
C ASP A 13 -4.25 10.56 -10.31
N GLY A 14 -3.77 9.54 -9.56
CA GLY A 14 -4.48 8.30 -9.25
C GLY A 14 -5.05 8.24 -7.83
N ALA A 15 -5.29 9.40 -7.21
CA ALA A 15 -5.80 9.60 -5.84
C ALA A 15 -4.81 9.32 -4.70
N GLY A 16 -3.54 9.01 -5.00
CA GLY A 16 -2.48 8.90 -3.98
C GLY A 16 -2.63 7.68 -3.07
N HIS A 17 -3.19 6.59 -3.58
CA HIS A 17 -3.38 5.36 -2.82
C HIS A 17 -2.04 4.71 -2.49
N THR A 18 -1.78 4.46 -1.20
CA THR A 18 -0.59 3.74 -0.75
C THR A 18 -0.79 2.23 -0.68
N LEU A 19 -2.04 1.77 -0.73
CA LEU A 19 -2.44 0.37 -0.64
C LEU A 19 -3.68 0.15 -1.51
N LEU A 20 -3.73 -0.96 -2.25
CA LEU A 20 -4.90 -1.34 -3.04
C LEU A 20 -5.37 -2.78 -2.74
N PRO A 21 -6.69 -3.01 -2.58
CA PRO A 21 -7.25 -4.35 -2.49
C PRO A 21 -7.03 -5.16 -3.77
N GLN A 22 -6.91 -6.48 -3.65
CA GLN A 22 -6.76 -7.38 -4.80
C GLN A 22 -7.88 -7.20 -5.83
N SER A 23 -9.12 -7.01 -5.37
CA SER A 23 -10.28 -6.81 -6.25
C SER A 23 -10.15 -5.56 -7.12
N GLU A 24 -9.66 -4.46 -6.56
CA GLU A 24 -9.47 -3.22 -7.32
C GLU A 24 -8.33 -3.31 -8.31
N VAL A 25 -7.24 -4.02 -7.95
CA VAL A 25 -6.13 -4.27 -8.89
C VAL A 25 -6.62 -5.09 -10.09
N ILE A 26 -7.41 -6.15 -9.85
CA ILE A 26 -8.03 -6.95 -10.92
C ILE A 26 -8.92 -6.08 -11.80
N GLN A 27 -9.82 -5.30 -11.19
CA GLN A 27 -10.75 -4.45 -11.93
C GLN A 27 -10.04 -3.40 -12.76
N THR A 28 -9.01 -2.75 -12.19
CA THR A 28 -8.21 -1.75 -12.91
C THR A 28 -7.49 -2.35 -14.10
N ILE A 29 -6.90 -3.55 -13.96
CA ILE A 29 -6.23 -4.23 -15.06
C ILE A 29 -7.22 -4.62 -16.16
N ARG A 30 -8.38 -5.16 -15.80
CA ARG A 30 -9.42 -5.56 -16.76
C ARG A 30 -10.02 -4.38 -17.52
N ASN A 31 -10.13 -3.23 -16.88
CA ASN A 31 -10.71 -2.03 -17.47
C ASN A 31 -9.72 -1.28 -18.39
N ARG A 32 -8.45 -1.70 -18.48
CA ARG A 32 -7.50 -1.07 -19.37
C ARG A 32 -7.79 -1.44 -20.84
N PRO A 33 -7.66 -0.48 -21.77
CA PRO A 33 -7.87 -0.73 -23.19
C PRO A 33 -6.64 -1.42 -23.81
N ILE A 34 -6.41 -2.69 -23.43
CA ILE A 34 -5.28 -3.51 -23.91
C ILE A 34 -5.84 -4.60 -24.82
N GLU A 35 -5.24 -4.77 -26.00
CA GLU A 35 -5.53 -5.87 -26.91
C GLU A 35 -4.33 -6.83 -26.99
N PRO A 36 -4.54 -8.16 -26.88
CA PRO A 36 -5.81 -8.83 -26.56
C PRO A 36 -6.26 -8.58 -25.11
N GLU A 37 -7.56 -8.77 -24.83
CA GLU A 37 -8.11 -8.65 -23.47
C GLU A 37 -7.30 -9.49 -22.47
N CYS A 38 -7.06 -8.95 -21.27
CA CYS A 38 -6.31 -9.61 -20.22
C CYS A 38 -7.24 -10.11 -19.10
N PRO A 39 -7.70 -11.38 -19.14
CA PRO A 39 -8.59 -11.94 -18.12
C PRO A 39 -7.80 -12.31 -16.86
N VAL A 40 -7.36 -11.32 -16.10
CA VAL A 40 -6.75 -11.54 -14.78
C VAL A 40 -7.86 -11.86 -13.77
N ASP A 41 -7.71 -12.92 -12.99
CA ASP A 41 -8.61 -13.25 -11.89
C ASP A 41 -7.84 -13.49 -10.58
N ARG A 42 -8.57 -13.81 -9.50
CA ARG A 42 -8.00 -14.00 -8.17
C ARG A 42 -7.08 -15.21 -8.11
N ASP A 43 -7.41 -16.28 -8.84
CA ASP A 43 -6.66 -17.53 -8.83
C ASP A 43 -5.34 -17.34 -9.58
N LEU A 44 -5.38 -16.65 -10.71
CA LEU A 44 -4.20 -16.25 -11.47
C LEU A 44 -3.27 -15.38 -10.61
N LEU A 45 -3.80 -14.34 -9.95
CA LEU A 45 -2.98 -13.50 -9.08
C LEU A 45 -2.34 -14.29 -7.94
N LYS A 46 -3.07 -15.21 -7.32
CA LYS A 46 -2.54 -16.07 -6.26
C LYS A 46 -1.38 -16.95 -6.74
N VAL A 47 -1.41 -17.42 -7.99
CA VAL A 47 -0.29 -18.16 -8.60
C VAL A 47 0.89 -17.23 -8.92
N LEU A 48 0.62 -15.96 -9.24
CA LEU A 48 1.64 -14.96 -9.57
C LEU A 48 2.28 -14.29 -8.35
N GLU A 49 1.64 -14.32 -7.18
CA GLU A 49 2.13 -13.72 -5.93
C GLU A 49 3.58 -14.11 -5.58
N PRO A 50 4.03 -15.37 -5.70
CA PRO A 50 5.43 -15.75 -5.47
C PRO A 50 6.41 -15.13 -6.48
N TYR A 51 5.91 -14.70 -7.64
CA TYR A 51 6.69 -14.07 -8.71
C TYR A 51 6.58 -12.55 -8.70
N PHE A 52 5.80 -11.98 -7.79
CA PHE A 52 5.85 -10.55 -7.55
C PHE A 52 7.27 -10.22 -7.10
N SER A 53 7.96 -9.44 -7.92
CA SER A 53 9.34 -9.05 -7.65
C SER A 53 9.45 -8.36 -6.29
N ALA A 54 10.68 -8.07 -5.86
CA ALA A 54 10.93 -7.26 -4.67
C ALA A 54 10.23 -5.87 -4.68
N ALA A 55 9.59 -5.47 -5.78
CA ALA A 55 8.83 -4.23 -5.91
C ALA A 55 7.43 -4.25 -5.28
N ILE A 56 6.83 -5.42 -5.00
CA ILE A 56 5.49 -5.50 -4.40
C ILE A 56 5.54 -6.22 -3.05
N THR A 57 4.92 -5.61 -2.04
CA THR A 57 4.69 -6.21 -0.73
C THR A 57 3.24 -6.66 -0.64
N LEU A 58 3.03 -7.92 -0.26
CA LEU A 58 1.71 -8.44 0.06
C LEU A 58 1.37 -8.07 1.50
N THR A 59 0.15 -7.57 1.70
CA THR A 59 -0.40 -7.32 3.02
C THR A 59 -1.85 -7.79 3.08
N SER A 60 -2.37 -7.89 4.30
CA SER A 60 -3.77 -8.21 4.55
C SER A 60 -4.46 -6.97 5.11
N MET A 61 -5.68 -6.71 4.66
CA MET A 61 -6.55 -5.72 5.25
C MET A 61 -7.15 -6.24 6.56
N ASP A 62 -7.81 -5.37 7.32
CA ASP A 62 -8.44 -5.72 8.60
C ASP A 62 -9.52 -6.81 8.45
N ASP A 63 -10.20 -6.84 7.31
CA ASP A 63 -11.20 -7.86 6.95
C ASP A 63 -10.57 -9.18 6.45
N GLY A 64 -9.24 -9.29 6.46
CA GLY A 64 -8.50 -10.46 5.97
C GLY A 64 -8.39 -10.56 4.45
N THR A 65 -8.89 -9.57 3.71
CA THR A 65 -8.71 -9.53 2.25
C THR A 65 -7.27 -9.20 1.89
N ARG A 66 -6.82 -9.74 0.74
CA ARG A 66 -5.47 -9.50 0.24
C ARG A 66 -5.38 -8.11 -0.37
N ALA A 67 -4.32 -7.41 -0.04
CA ALA A 67 -3.98 -6.12 -0.62
C ALA A 67 -2.51 -6.08 -1.04
N TYR A 68 -2.23 -5.19 -1.98
CA TYR A 68 -0.92 -5.04 -2.59
C TYR A 68 -0.43 -3.61 -2.42
N GLN A 69 0.84 -3.48 -2.10
CA GLN A 69 1.52 -2.21 -1.89
C GLN A 69 2.88 -2.21 -2.59
N LEU A 70 3.32 -1.06 -3.08
CA LEU A 70 4.70 -0.90 -3.55
C LEU A 70 5.67 -1.06 -2.37
N SER A 71 6.69 -1.89 -2.51
CA SER A 71 7.63 -2.18 -1.43
C SER A 71 8.35 -0.95 -0.90
N VAL A 72 8.56 0.08 -1.73
CA VAL A 72 9.11 1.36 -1.28
C VAL A 72 8.14 2.07 -0.32
N LEU A 73 6.84 2.06 -0.62
CA LEU A 73 5.82 2.64 0.25
C LEU A 73 5.66 1.84 1.54
N ALA A 74 5.77 0.51 1.48
CA ALA A 74 5.72 -0.35 2.66
C ALA A 74 6.89 -0.07 3.62
N GLN A 75 8.09 0.14 3.07
CA GLN A 75 9.26 0.55 3.86
C GLN A 75 9.04 1.91 4.54
N MET A 76 8.46 2.87 3.82
CA MET A 76 8.14 4.18 4.40
C MET A 76 7.07 4.07 5.49
N ASP A 77 6.04 3.23 5.30
CA ASP A 77 5.03 2.98 6.33
C ASP A 77 5.66 2.45 7.62
N GLU A 78 6.59 1.49 7.53
CA GLU A 78 7.28 0.94 8.71
C GLU A 78 8.12 2.00 9.44
N ILE A 79 8.81 2.88 8.71
CA ILE A 79 9.58 3.98 9.29
C ILE A 79 8.65 4.97 10.02
N ILE A 80 7.53 5.35 9.39
CA ILE A 80 6.56 6.27 9.99
C ILE A 80 5.94 5.64 11.23
N ARG A 81 5.45 4.40 11.11
CA ARG A 81 4.81 3.63 12.18
C ARG A 81 5.74 3.48 13.38
N SER A 82 6.98 3.03 13.16
CA SER A 82 7.96 2.88 14.23
C SER A 82 8.28 4.21 14.92
N ALA A 83 8.42 5.30 14.15
CA ALA A 83 8.65 6.63 14.71
C ALA A 83 7.47 7.15 15.55
N VAL A 84 6.23 6.91 15.10
CA VAL A 84 5.00 7.27 15.83
C VAL A 84 4.89 6.46 17.12
N ILE A 85 5.03 5.13 17.04
CA ILE A 85 4.95 4.25 18.22
C ILE A 85 6.03 4.62 19.25
N ARG A 86 7.25 4.91 18.79
CA ARG A 86 8.34 5.36 19.68
C ARG A 86 8.00 6.66 20.39
N ARG A 87 7.39 7.64 19.69
CA ARG A 87 6.96 8.90 20.31
C ARG A 87 5.81 8.71 21.29
N LEU A 88 4.85 7.82 20.98
CA LEU A 88 3.75 7.49 21.88
C LEU A 88 4.24 6.83 23.18
N LYS A 89 5.25 5.97 23.09
CA LYS A 89 5.88 5.29 24.24
C LYS A 89 6.96 6.13 24.93
N GLY A 90 7.31 7.30 24.41
CA GLY A 90 8.34 8.16 24.96
C GLY A 90 7.90 8.82 26.26
N VAL A 91 8.84 8.99 27.20
CA VAL A 91 8.58 9.74 28.44
C VAL A 91 8.28 11.19 28.06
N ARG A 92 7.11 11.68 28.47
CA ARG A 92 6.73 13.08 28.29
C ARG A 92 7.61 13.95 29.19
N LEU A 93 8.18 15.01 28.63
CA LEU A 93 8.87 16.02 29.42
C LEU A 93 7.82 16.84 30.17
N THR A 94 7.88 16.82 31.50
CA THR A 94 7.05 17.67 32.34
C THR A 94 7.61 19.08 32.29
N VAL A 95 6.99 19.95 31.49
CA VAL A 95 7.33 21.36 31.42
C VAL A 95 6.40 22.11 32.37
N ASN A 96 6.97 22.69 33.42
CA ASN A 96 6.23 23.48 34.40
C ASN A 96 6.40 24.97 34.09
N GLU A 97 5.97 25.37 32.90
CA GLU A 97 6.02 26.76 32.44
C GLU A 97 4.59 27.24 32.15
N ASP A 98 4.31 28.47 32.54
CA ASP A 98 3.03 29.13 32.26
C ASP A 98 3.10 29.77 30.87
N TRP A 99 2.57 29.07 29.86
CA TRP A 99 2.64 29.50 28.46
C TRP A 99 1.78 30.74 28.15
N GLN A 100 1.09 31.31 29.15
CA GLN A 100 0.24 32.49 29.02
C GLN A 100 0.87 33.79 29.59
N LYS A 101 2.14 33.77 30.01
CA LYS A 101 2.87 34.98 30.43
C LYS A 101 3.77 35.57 29.35
#